data_AF-A0A7K3B6T2-F1
#
_entry.id   AF-A0A7K3B6T2-F1
#
_cell.length_a   1.000
_cell.length_b   1.000
_cell.length_c   1.000
_cell.angle_alpha   90.00
_cell.angle_beta   90.00
_cell.angle_gamma   90.00
#
_symmetry.space_group_name_H-M   'P 1'
#
loop_
_entity.id
_entity.type
_entity.pdbx_description
1 polymer ?
#
loop_
_entity_poly.entity_id
_entity_poly.type
_entity_poly.pdbx_seq_one_letter_code
_entity_poly.pdbx_strand_id
1 'polypeptide(L)' 'MVIDLVCGIREDGHWHGTFGVRVDADALRRLGLHPDQPTSAPADPPIPAWWGSWAYGRGQRG' A
#
# COMPACT_ATOMS: atom_id res chain seq x y z
N MET A 1 15.15 -6.24 -4.21
CA MET A 1 13.71 -6.39 -3.92
C MET A 1 13.56 -7.49 -2.89
N VAL A 2 12.92 -7.20 -1.75
CA VAL A 2 12.67 -8.16 -0.67
C VAL A 2 11.17 -8.19 -0.40
N ILE A 3 10.64 -9.39 -0.15
CA ILE A 3 9.25 -9.58 0.26
C ILE A 3 9.27 -10.25 1.63
N ASP A 4 8.74 -9.56 2.64
CA ASP A 4 8.57 -10.08 4.00
C ASP A 4 7.14 -10.58 4.16
N LEU A 5 6.95 -11.77 4.74
CA LEU A 5 5.62 -12.33 4.99
C LEU A 5 5.33 -12.34 6.50
N VAL A 6 4.20 -11.76 6.89
CA VAL A 6 3.69 -11.82 8.26
C VAL A 6 2.28 -12.37 8.23
N CYS A 7 2.09 -13.58 8.76
CA CYS A 7 0.78 -14.23 8.89
C CYS A 7 0.43 -14.39 10.36
N GLY A 8 -0.81 -14.09 10.74
CA GLY A 8 -1.30 -14.30 12.10
C GLY A 8 -2.80 -14.11 12.22
N ILE A 9 -3.37 -14.66 13.29
CA ILE A 9 -4.77 -14.42 13.66
C ILE A 9 -4.88 -13.02 14.27
N ARG A 10 -5.84 -12.22 13.80
CA ARG A 10 -6.11 -10.87 14.33
C ARG A 10 -7.22 -10.91 15.38
N GLU A 11 -7.50 -9.77 16.00
CA GLU A 11 -8.55 -9.61 17.03
C GLU A 11 -9.95 -9.99 16.53
N ASP A 12 -10.18 -10.02 15.21
CA ASP A 12 -11.42 -10.49 14.59
C ASP A 12 -11.53 -12.02 14.48
N GLY A 13 -10.52 -12.76 14.94
CA GLY A 13 -10.49 -14.23 14.91
C GLY A 13 -10.18 -14.82 13.54
N HIS A 14 -9.94 -14.00 12.51
CA HIS A 14 -9.59 -14.47 11.18
C HIS A 14 -8.07 -14.52 10.99
N TRP A 15 -7.60 -15.36 10.05
CA TRP A 15 -6.22 -15.38 9.60
C TRP A 15 -5.96 -14.23 8.65
N HIS A 16 -4.98 -13.37 8.98
CA HIS A 16 -4.53 -12.30 8.10
C HIS A 16 -3.08 -12.53 7.71
N GLY A 17 -2.83 -12.45 6.41
CA GLY A 17 -1.49 -12.36 5.85
C GLY A 17 -1.22 -10.94 5.35
N THR A 18 -0.08 -10.37 5.73
CA THR A 18 0.44 -9.14 5.13
C THR A 18 1.81 -9.42 4.57
N PHE A 19 2.07 -8.90 3.36
CA PHE A 19 3.40 -8.91 2.78
C PHE A 19 3.94 -7.49 2.68
N GLY A 20 5.17 -7.29 3.15
CA GLY A 20 5.91 -6.05 2.96
C GLY A 20 6.77 -6.18 1.71
N VAL A 21 6.71 -5.22 0.78
CA VAL A 21 7.59 -5.20 -0.39
C VAL A 21 8.57 -4.04 -0.24
N ARG A 22 9.87 -4.36 -0.24
CA ARG A 22 10.94 -3.35 -0.27
C ARG A 22 11.59 -3.35 -1.64
N VAL A 23 11.56 -2.18 -2.28
CA VAL A 23 12.21 -1.93 -3.57
C VAL A 23 13.21 -0.80 -3.41
N ASP A 24 14.21 -0.81 -4.28
CA ASP A 24 15.11 0.32 -4.43
C ASP A 24 14.32 1.55 -4.91
N ALA A 25 14.55 2.71 -4.28
CA ALA A 25 13.78 3.91 -4.57
C ALA A 25 14.02 4.41 -6.01
N ASP A 26 15.24 4.31 -6.53
CA ASP A 26 15.57 4.75 -7.88
C ASP A 26 14.88 3.88 -8.94
N ALA A 27 14.63 2.61 -8.65
CA ALA A 27 13.83 1.75 -9.53
C ALA A 27 12.38 2.28 -9.73
N LEU A 28 11.82 3.01 -8.76
CA LEU A 28 10.47 3.59 -8.84
C LEU A 28 10.41 4.89 -9.66
N ARG A 29 11.56 5.51 -9.95
CA ARG A 29 11.62 6.81 -10.66
C ARG A 29 10.97 6.79 -12.04
N ARG A 30 11.11 5.67 -12.77
CA ARG A 30 10.53 5.49 -14.12
C ARG A 30 9.01 5.33 -14.10
N LEU A 31 8.45 4.95 -12.95
CA LEU A 31 7.01 4.78 -12.75
C LEU A 31 6.35 6.05 -12.17
N GLY A 32 7.13 7.09 -11.86
CA GLY A 32 6.63 8.28 -11.19
C GLY A 32 6.32 8.09 -9.70
N LEU A 33 6.78 6.98 -9.11
CA LEU A 33 6.49 6.57 -7.72
C LEU A 33 7.69 6.77 -6.78
N HIS A 34 8.70 7.52 -7.19
CA HIS A 34 9.82 7.83 -6.29
C HIS A 34 9.37 8.84 -5.22
N PRO A 35 9.72 8.68 -3.93
CA PRO A 35 9.26 9.58 -2.86
C PRO A 35 9.47 11.08 -3.13
N ASP A 36 10.61 11.46 -3.71
CA ASP A 36 10.91 12.83 -4.10
C ASP A 36 10.28 13.29 -5.44
N GLN A 37 9.50 12.45 -6.13
CA GLN A 37 8.75 12.85 -7.33
C GLN A 37 7.39 13.43 -6.94
N PRO A 38 6.98 14.58 -7.53
CA PRO A 38 5.67 15.18 -7.27
C PRO A 38 4.49 14.25 -7.58
N THR A 39 4.65 13.36 -8.57
CA THR A 39 3.64 12.37 -8.97
C THR A 39 3.51 11.20 -8.01
N SER A 40 4.43 11.05 -7.05
CA SER A 40 4.42 9.95 -6.08
C SER A 40 3.48 10.20 -4.92
N ALA A 41 2.98 11.43 -4.74
CA ALA A 41 1.93 11.69 -3.77
C ALA A 41 0.68 10.87 -4.15
N PRO A 42 -0.03 10.28 -3.16
CA PRO A 42 -1.33 9.70 -3.42
C PRO A 42 -2.19 10.73 -4.16
N ALA A 43 -2.74 10.34 -5.31
CA ALA A 43 -3.56 11.24 -6.09
C ALA A 43 -4.74 11.74 -5.23
N ASP A 44 -4.95 13.06 -5.25
CA ASP A 44 -6.19 13.71 -4.84
C ASP A 44 -6.93 14.05 -6.14
N PRO A 45 -8.17 13.56 -6.40
CA PRO A 45 -9.17 13.01 -5.48
C PRO A 45 -8.92 11.55 -5.05
N PRO A 46 -9.59 11.07 -3.98
CA PRO A 46 -9.42 9.72 -3.45
C PRO A 46 -9.54 8.64 -4.54
N ILE A 47 -8.74 7.62 -4.33
CA ILE A 47 -8.61 6.38 -5.11
C ILE A 47 -9.94 5.98 -5.76
N PRO A 48 -9.97 5.72 -7.07
CA PRO A 48 -11.23 5.47 -7.78
C PRO A 48 -12.06 4.35 -7.15
N ALA A 49 -13.39 4.48 -7.16
CA ALA A 49 -14.31 3.49 -6.57
C ALA A 49 -14.21 2.06 -7.14
N TRP A 50 -13.59 1.89 -8.31
CA TRP A 50 -13.30 0.57 -8.90
C TRP A 50 -12.08 -0.12 -8.27
N TRP A 51 -11.23 0.62 -7.52
CA TRP A 51 -10.25 0.01 -6.64
C TRP A 51 -10.99 -0.56 -5.43
N GLY A 52 -10.71 -1.84 -5.13
CA GLY A 52 -11.36 -2.54 -4.02
C GLY A 52 -11.12 -1.87 -2.66
N SER A 53 -11.92 -2.27 -1.67
CA SER A 53 -11.91 -1.69 -0.32
C SER A 53 -10.54 -1.69 0.39
N TRP A 54 -9.59 -2.51 -0.05
CA TRP A 54 -8.20 -2.54 0.43
C TRP A 54 -7.43 -1.25 0.17
N ALA A 55 -7.84 -0.46 -0.82
CA ALA A 55 -7.17 0.78 -1.19
C ALA A 55 -7.37 1.88 -0.14
N TYR A 56 -8.53 1.88 0.54
CA TYR A 56 -8.80 2.74 1.68
C TYR A 56 -8.12 2.12 2.89
N GLY A 57 -6.89 2.53 3.20
CA GLY A 57 -6.18 2.08 4.38
C GLY A 57 -7.06 2.14 5.64
N ARG A 58 -6.82 1.25 6.61
CA ARG A 58 -7.65 1.00 7.81
C ARG A 58 -7.82 2.19 8.79
N GLY A 59 -7.59 3.43 8.36
CA GLY A 59 -7.63 4.67 9.14
C GLY A 59 -8.74 5.67 8.78
N GLN A 60 -9.68 5.35 7.88
CA GLN A 60 -10.83 6.22 7.57
C GLN A 60 -12.16 5.57 7.94
N ARG A 61 -12.33 5.24 9.22
CA ARG A 61 -13.64 4.98 9.82
C ARG A 61 -13.83 5.95 10.98
N GLY A 62 -14.27 7.17 10.65
CA GLY A 62 -15.04 8.05 11.53
C GLY A 62 -16.50 7.90 11.18
#